data_AF-A0A0B6RYL5-F1
#
_entry.id   AF-A0A0B6RYL5-F1
#
_cell.length_a   1.000
_cell.length_b   1.000
_cell.length_c   1.000
_cell.angle_alpha   90.00
_cell.angle_beta   90.00
_cell.angle_gamma   90.00
#
_symmetry.space_group_name_H-M   'P 1'
#
loop_
_entity.id
_entity.type
_entity.pdbx_description
1 polymer ?
#
loop_
_entity_poly.entity_id
_entity_poly.type
_entity_poly.pdbx_seq_one_letter_code
_entity_poly.pdbx_strand_id
1 'polypeptide(L)'
;MIFSYPHIVAELRPRRFIFENVEGLLTSGHGEAPSSLVREFLAIGHGVRLQKVNLAGCGVPQTRKRVRIIGHRIGADFQFPEERFSCDSGLPAG
;
A
#
# COMPACT_ATOMS: atom_id res chain seq x y z
N MET A 1 13.14 3.14 -9.68
CA MET A 1 12.63 2.47 -8.47
C MET A 1 11.10 2.42 -8.46
N ILE A 2 10.36 3.54 -8.34
CA ILE A 2 8.87 3.51 -8.29
C ILE A 2 8.27 2.98 -9.60
N PHE A 3 8.60 3.57 -10.76
CA PHE A 3 8.05 3.16 -12.05
C PHE A 3 8.67 1.87 -12.62
N SER A 4 9.78 1.41 -12.08
CA SER A 4 10.38 0.12 -12.46
C SER A 4 9.71 -1.07 -11.77
N TYR A 5 9.03 -0.86 -10.63
CA TYR A 5 8.42 -1.94 -9.87
C TYR A 5 7.26 -2.63 -10.62
N PRO A 6 6.32 -1.91 -11.28
CA PRO A 6 5.30 -2.54 -12.12
C PRO A 6 5.87 -3.41 -13.24
N HIS A 7 7.00 -3.03 -13.83
CA HIS A 7 7.70 -3.83 -14.84
C HIS A 7 8.19 -5.16 -14.27
N ILE A 8 8.80 -5.15 -13.07
CA ILE A 8 9.23 -6.38 -12.38
C ILE A 8 8.02 -7.29 -12.07
N VAL A 9 6.90 -6.70 -11.61
CA VAL A 9 5.67 -7.47 -11.34
C VAL A 9 5.09 -8.05 -12.63
N ALA A 10 5.17 -7.32 -13.74
CA ALA A 10 4.72 -7.76 -15.05
C ALA A 10 5.55 -8.95 -15.56
N GLU A 11 6.86 -8.92 -15.35
CA GLU A 11 7.79 -9.99 -15.76
C GLU A 11 7.63 -11.24 -14.89
N LEU A 12 7.70 -11.08 -13.56
CA LEU A 12 7.67 -12.22 -12.63
C LEU A 12 6.28 -12.79 -12.42
N ARG A 13 5.23 -12.03 -12.72
CA ARG A 13 3.82 -12.39 -12.55
C ARG A 13 3.57 -13.07 -11.19
N PRO A 14 3.85 -12.42 -10.04
CA PRO A 14 3.66 -13.08 -8.74
C PRO A 14 2.17 -13.33 -8.44
N ARG A 15 1.86 -14.33 -7.62
CA ARG A 15 0.48 -14.56 -7.13
C ARG A 15 -0.01 -13.38 -6.29
N ARG A 16 0.89 -12.81 -5.48
CA ARG A 16 0.68 -11.65 -4.60
C ARG A 16 1.96 -10.81 -4.52
N PHE A 17 1.85 -9.51 -4.31
CA PHE A 17 2.97 -8.62 -4.04
C PHE A 17 2.57 -7.52 -3.05
N ILE A 18 3.57 -6.87 -2.46
CA ILE A 18 3.42 -5.69 -1.62
C ILE A 18 4.35 -4.59 -2.11
N PHE A 19 3.81 -3.40 -2.32
CA PHE A 19 4.55 -2.19 -2.61
C PHE A 19 4.35 -1.22 -1.45
N GLU A 20 5.41 -0.99 -0.68
CA GLU A 20 5.43 -0.09 0.48
C GLU A 20 6.22 1.17 0.15
N ASN A 21 5.68 2.33 0.53
CA ASN A 21 6.31 3.62 0.27
C ASN A 21 5.94 4.66 1.33
N VAL A 22 6.67 5.77 1.37
CA VAL A 22 6.38 6.91 2.24
C VAL A 22 5.07 7.60 1.85
N GLU A 23 4.46 8.32 2.80
CA GLU A 23 3.22 9.10 2.58
C GLU A 23 3.32 10.09 1.41
N GLY A 24 4.52 10.63 1.16
CA GLY A 24 4.78 11.54 0.03
C GLY A 24 4.47 10.95 -1.36
N LEU A 25 4.31 9.62 -1.47
CA LEU A 25 3.80 8.99 -2.69
C LEU A 25 2.42 9.56 -3.07
N LEU A 26 1.55 9.84 -2.08
CA LEU A 26 0.18 10.32 -2.31
C LEU A 26 0.13 11.68 -3.00
N THR A 27 1.17 12.51 -2.81
CA THR A 27 1.28 13.85 -3.38
C THR A 27 2.25 13.91 -4.56
N SER A 28 2.94 12.81 -4.86
CA SER A 28 3.94 12.74 -5.93
C SER A 28 3.29 12.94 -7.29
N GLY A 29 3.98 13.68 -8.18
CA GLY A 29 3.47 14.00 -9.52
C GLY A 29 2.13 14.74 -9.46
N HIS A 30 2.00 15.72 -8.56
CA HIS A 30 0.76 16.47 -8.32
C HIS A 30 -0.45 15.59 -7.91
N GLY A 31 -0.18 14.44 -7.28
CA GLY A 31 -1.21 13.50 -6.84
C GLY A 31 -1.60 12.44 -7.88
N GLU A 32 -0.99 12.46 -9.07
CA GLU A 32 -1.30 11.51 -10.15
C GLU A 32 -0.53 10.18 -10.02
N ALA A 33 0.61 10.18 -9.33
CA ALA A 33 1.46 8.99 -9.24
C ALA A 33 0.77 7.75 -8.63
N PRO A 34 -0.01 7.86 -7.53
CA PRO A 34 -0.76 6.72 -6.97
C PRO A 34 -1.77 6.17 -7.97
N SER A 35 -2.49 7.04 -8.67
CA SER A 35 -3.49 6.67 -9.68
C SER A 35 -2.83 5.96 -10.87
N SER A 36 -1.67 6.44 -11.34
CA SER A 36 -0.90 5.78 -12.40
C SER A 36 -0.45 4.38 -11.99
N LEU A 37 0.14 4.24 -10.79
CA LEU A 37 0.58 2.94 -10.27
C LEU A 37 -0.57 1.94 -10.17
N VAL A 38 -1.73 2.37 -9.66
CA VAL A 38 -2.92 1.52 -9.59
C VAL A 38 -3.35 1.08 -10.99
N ARG A 39 -3.40 1.99 -11.97
CA ARG A 39 -3.75 1.67 -13.36
C ARG A 39 -2.77 0.68 -13.98
N GLU A 40 -1.46 0.84 -13.75
CA GLU A 40 -0.43 -0.07 -14.25
C GLU A 40 -0.60 -1.48 -13.69
N PHE A 41 -0.83 -1.63 -12.38
CA PHE A 41 -1.06 -2.94 -11.78
C PHE A 41 -2.35 -3.62 -12.26
N LEU A 42 -3.42 -2.84 -12.43
CA LEU A 42 -4.68 -3.34 -13.02
C LEU A 42 -4.46 -3.80 -14.46
N ALA A 43 -3.72 -3.04 -15.27
CA ALA A 43 -3.44 -3.35 -16.67
C ALA A 43 -2.66 -4.66 -16.85
N ILE A 44 -1.79 -5.02 -15.90
CA ILE A 44 -1.04 -6.30 -15.92
C ILE A 44 -1.81 -7.48 -15.29
N GLY A 45 -3.08 -7.27 -14.93
CA GLY A 45 -3.99 -8.32 -14.46
C GLY A 45 -3.94 -8.59 -12.95
N HIS A 46 -3.53 -7.61 -12.14
CA HIS A 46 -3.57 -7.71 -10.69
C HIS A 46 -4.65 -6.79 -10.12
N GLY A 47 -5.57 -7.36 -9.33
CA GLY A 47 -6.40 -6.58 -8.42
C GLY A 47 -5.53 -5.99 -7.33
N VAL A 48 -5.79 -4.75 -6.92
CA VAL A 48 -4.98 -4.04 -5.92
C VAL A 48 -5.82 -3.33 -4.87
N ARG A 49 -5.29 -3.26 -3.65
CA ARG A 49 -5.81 -2.43 -2.55
C ARG A 49 -4.71 -1.48 -2.09
N LEU A 50 -5.03 -0.18 -1.99
CA LEU A 50 -4.15 0.85 -1.46
C LEU A 50 -4.65 1.28 -0.09
N GLN A 51 -3.78 1.30 0.91
CA GLN A 51 -4.09 1.82 2.23
C GLN A 51 -2.95 2.70 2.75
N LYS A 52 -3.33 3.79 3.42
CA LYS A 52 -2.44 4.58 4.26
C LYS A 52 -2.48 4.01 5.67
N VAL A 53 -1.31 3.67 6.21
CA VAL A 53 -1.16 3.10 7.57
C VAL A 53 -0.28 4.01 8.40
N ASN A 54 -0.66 4.27 9.64
CA ASN A 54 0.21 4.86 10.64
C ASN A 54 0.73 3.77 11.59
N LEU A 55 2.06 3.62 11.69
CA LEU A 55 2.67 2.63 12.58
C LEU A 55 2.37 2.87 14.07
N ALA A 56 1.97 4.10 14.45
CA ALA A 56 1.42 4.39 15.77
C ALA A 56 0.18 3.53 16.09
N GLY A 57 -0.67 3.29 15.09
CA GLY A 57 -1.84 2.42 15.21
C GLY A 57 -1.52 0.93 15.27
N CYS A 58 -0.24 0.56 15.14
CA CYS A 58 0.27 -0.80 15.30
C CYS A 58 1.02 -1.00 16.63
N GLY A 59 0.92 -0.06 17.58
CA GLY A 59 1.56 -0.17 18.90
C GLY A 59 3.04 0.21 18.92
N VAL A 60 3.56 0.79 17.84
CA VAL A 60 4.91 1.36 17.79
C VAL A 60 4.81 2.83 18.20
N PRO A 61 5.52 3.33 19.24
CA PRO A 61 5.46 4.73 19.66
C PRO A 61 6.24 5.64 18.70
N GLN A 62 5.85 5.63 17.43
CA GLN A 62 6.45 6.39 16.35
C GLN A 62 5.38 6.78 15.33
N THR A 63 5.20 8.07 15.10
CA THR A 63 4.38 8.59 14.01
C THR A 63 5.09 8.37 12.68
N ARG A 64 4.81 7.22 12.06
CA ARG A 64 5.41 6.84 10.78
C ARG A 64 4.30 6.40 9.82
N LYS A 65 3.88 7.35 8.99
CA LYS A 65 2.86 7.15 7.96
C LYS A 65 3.47 6.50 6.73
N ARG A 66 2.76 5.51 6.18
CA ARG A 66 3.16 4.72 5.01
C ARG A 66 1.98 4.46 4.10
N VAL A 67 2.26 4.33 2.82
CA VAL A 67 1.33 3.84 1.81
C VAL A 67 1.71 2.41 1.50
N ARG A 68 0.72 1.52 1.53
CA ARG A 68 0.87 0.11 1.14
C ARG A 68 -0.09 -0.17 0.00
N ILE A 69 0.44 -0.75 -1.07
CA ILE A 69 -0.35 -1.32 -2.16
C ILE A 69 -0.16 -2.83 -2.12
N ILE A 70 -1.23 -3.57 -1.97
CA ILE A 70 -1.23 -5.03 -2.00
C ILE A 70 -1.93 -5.48 -3.27
N GLY A 71 -1.22 -6.23 -4.10
CA GLY A 71 -1.76 -6.76 -5.35
C GLY A 71 -1.86 -8.26 -5.37
N HIS A 72 -2.85 -8.80 -6.09
CA HIS A 72 -3.07 -10.22 -6.28
C HIS A 72 -3.66 -10.50 -7.66
N ARG A 73 -3.35 -11.68 -8.23
CA ARG A 73 -3.96 -12.15 -9.50
C ARG A 73 -4.80 -13.42 -9.36
N ILE A 74 -5.10 -13.81 -8.12
CA ILE A 74 -5.78 -15.08 -7.79
C ILE A 74 -7.21 -14.88 -7.27
N GLY A 75 -7.81 -13.71 -7.49
CA GLY A 75 -9.20 -13.43 -7.05
C GLY A 75 -9.43 -13.39 -5.53
N ALA A 76 -8.36 -13.32 -4.73
CA ALA A 76 -8.47 -13.20 -3.27
C ALA A 76 -8.64 -11.73 -2.85
N ASP A 77 -9.82 -11.37 -2.35
CA ASP A 77 -9.99 -10.08 -1.67
C ASP A 77 -9.09 -10.03 -0.43
N PHE A 78 -8.17 -9.06 -0.41
CA PHE A 78 -7.36 -8.76 0.76
C PHE A 78 -8.00 -7.64 1.56
N GLN A 79 -8.23 -7.89 2.85
CA GLN A 79 -8.59 -6.87 3.82
C GLN A 79 -7.37 -6.55 4.68
N PHE A 80 -7.10 -5.26 4.84
CA PHE A 80 -6.11 -4.84 5.81
C PHE A 80 -6.62 -5.10 7.23
N PRO A 81 -5.74 -5.50 8.17
CA PRO A 81 -6.14 -5.63 9.56
C PRO A 81 -6.61 -4.27 10.08
N GLU A 82 -7.57 -4.30 11.01
CA GLU A 82 -8.00 -3.11 11.73
C GLU A 82 -6.85 -2.52 12.54
N GLU A 83 -6.79 -1.19 12.63
CA GLU A 83 -5.83 -0.52 13.50
C GLU A 83 -6.18 -0.84 14.95
N ARG A 84 -5.25 -1.46 15.67
CA ARG A 84 -5.48 -1.94 17.04
C ARG A 84 -5.16 -0.89 18.10
N PHE A 85 -4.45 0.17 17.73
CA PHE A 85 -4.03 1.24 18.61
C PHE A 85 -4.41 2.61 18.03
N SER A 86 -4.65 3.60 18.89
CA SER A 86 -4.89 4.98 18.52
C SER A 86 -3.61 5.60 17.95
N CYS A 87 -3.76 6.23 16.78
CA CYS A 87 -2.71 6.96 16.06
C CYS A 87 -1.99 8.03 16.89
N ASP A 88 -2.61 8.52 17.98
CA ASP A 88 -2.10 9.65 18.77
C ASP A 88 -1.39 9.22 20.06
N SER A 89 -1.51 7.97 20.50
CA SER A 89 -1.07 7.58 21.85
C SER A 89 -0.48 6.18 22.00
N GLY A 90 -0.57 5.30 20.99
CA GLY A 90 -0.16 3.89 21.14
C GLY A 90 -1.00 3.11 22.14
N LEU A 91 -2.12 3.67 22.60
CA LEU A 91 -3.13 3.02 23.44
C LEU A 91 -4.10 2.23 22.55
N PRO A 92 -4.71 1.13 23.01
CA PRO A 92 -5.67 0.37 22.21
C PRO A 92 -6.82 1.26 21.70
N ALA A 93 -7.25 1.04 20.45
CA ALA A 93 -8.45 1.68 19.91
C ALA A 93 -9.67 1.08 20.64
N GLY A 94 -10.44 1.93 21.32
CA GLY A 94 -11.63 1.55 22.11
C GLY A 94 -12.83 1.23 21.24
#